data_AF-A0A0C3C4Z3-F1
#
_entry.id   AF-A0A0C3C4Z3-F1
#
_cell.length_a   1.000
_cell.length_b   1.000
_cell.length_c   1.000
_cell.angle_alpha   90.00
_cell.angle_beta   90.00
_cell.angle_gamma   90.00
#
_symmetry.space_group_name_H-M   'P 1'
#
loop_
_entity.id
_entity.type
_entity.pdbx_description
1 polymer ?
#
loop_
_entity_poly.entity_id
_entity_poly.type
_entity_poly.pdbx_seq_one_letter_code
_entity_poly.pdbx_strand_id
1 'polypeptide(L)'
;MLDDAIWFKRSSQVRPLFVVRRGVNGPKLEHVLCLTYDDSFLMNDAPANRCIEAITGGRAGIRWGGNVYALRVGRTVDFLESADMEEDLEPLVTFFKEHGVVETLEPFAY
;
A
#
# COMPACT_ATOMS: atom_id res chain seq x y z
N MET A 1 2.75 -5.06 20.05
CA MET A 1 1.90 -4.31 19.11
C MET A 1 2.65 -3.03 18.76
N LEU A 2 2.77 -2.69 17.47
CA LEU A 2 3.47 -1.49 17.01
C LEU A 2 2.71 -0.25 17.50
N ASP A 3 3.42 0.85 17.82
CA ASP A 3 2.78 2.12 18.15
C ASP A 3 2.46 2.90 16.87
N ASP A 4 1.22 2.73 16.41
CA ASP A 4 0.72 3.34 15.17
C ASP A 4 0.42 4.84 15.34
N ALA A 5 0.43 5.38 16.57
CA ALA A 5 0.10 6.77 16.85
C ALA A 5 1.12 7.77 16.30
N ILE A 6 2.33 7.31 15.97
CA ILE A 6 3.37 8.12 15.31
C ILE A 6 2.99 8.38 13.85
N TRP A 7 2.28 7.45 13.21
CA TRP A 7 1.95 7.48 11.79
C TRP A 7 0.53 7.93 11.51
N PHE A 8 -0.38 7.71 12.46
CA PHE A 8 -1.82 7.95 12.26
C PHE A 8 -2.42 8.78 13.39
N LYS A 9 -3.45 9.55 13.05
CA LYS A 9 -4.24 10.27 14.05
C LYS A 9 -5.04 9.26 14.88
N ARG A 10 -5.38 9.60 16.12
CA ARG A 10 -6.24 8.75 16.96
C ARG A 10 -7.60 8.42 16.34
N SER A 11 -8.11 9.28 15.45
CA SER A 11 -9.38 9.08 14.74
C SER A 11 -9.25 8.25 13.45
N SER A 12 -8.03 7.85 13.07
CA SER A 12 -7.79 7.05 11.86
C SER A 12 -8.32 5.62 12.04
N GLN A 13 -8.85 5.05 10.97
CA GLN A 13 -9.25 3.65 10.95
C GLN A 13 -8.12 2.83 10.31
N VAL A 14 -7.14 2.46 11.13
CA VAL A 14 -5.93 1.79 10.66
C VAL A 14 -6.25 0.35 10.23
N ARG A 15 -5.92 0.01 8.99
CA ARG A 15 -6.15 -1.32 8.40
C ARG A 15 -4.89 -1.89 7.76
N PRO A 16 -4.63 -3.20 7.91
CA PRO A 16 -3.58 -3.89 7.17
C PRO A 16 -4.07 -4.35 5.79
N LEU A 17 -3.16 -4.37 4.82
CA LEU A 17 -3.30 -4.93 3.48
C LEU A 17 -2.06 -5.77 3.18
N PHE A 18 -2.24 -7.01 2.75
CA PHE A 18 -1.12 -7.94 2.55
C PHE A 18 -0.71 -8.05 1.09
N VAL A 19 0.57 -7.77 0.80
CA VAL A 19 1.19 -8.02 -0.49
C VAL A 19 1.96 -9.33 -0.40
N VAL A 20 1.49 -10.33 -1.13
CA VAL A 20 2.01 -11.72 -1.07
C VAL A 20 2.77 -12.13 -2.33
N ARG A 21 2.67 -11.34 -3.40
CA ARG A 21 3.24 -11.63 -4.73
C ARG A 21 3.82 -10.36 -5.34
N ARG A 22 4.78 -10.50 -6.26
CA ARG A 22 5.22 -9.41 -7.13
C ARG A 22 4.14 -9.18 -8.19
N GLY A 23 3.37 -8.11 -8.04
CA GLY A 23 2.27 -7.80 -8.96
C GLY A 23 1.09 -8.78 -8.91
N VAL A 24 0.10 -8.57 -9.79
CA VAL A 24 -1.19 -9.29 -9.80
C VAL A 24 -0.98 -10.79 -10.01
N ASN A 25 -0.07 -11.16 -10.92
CA ASN A 25 0.12 -12.54 -11.38
C ASN A 25 1.56 -13.06 -11.22
N GLY A 26 2.44 -12.32 -10.53
CA GLY A 26 3.84 -12.72 -10.42
C GLY A 26 4.14 -13.74 -9.31
N PRO A 27 5.44 -14.06 -9.12
CA PRO A 27 5.88 -15.03 -8.14
C PRO A 27 5.54 -14.57 -6.72
N LYS A 28 5.42 -15.55 -5.81
CA LYS A 28 5.30 -15.26 -4.37
C LYS A 28 6.54 -14.51 -3.88
N LEU A 29 6.32 -13.56 -2.96
CA LEU A 29 7.41 -12.91 -2.26
C LEU A 29 8.07 -13.87 -1.28
N GLU A 30 9.36 -13.67 -1.04
CA GLU A 30 10.09 -14.34 0.03
C GLU A 30 9.52 -13.95 1.40
N HIS A 31 9.22 -12.66 1.56
CA HIS A 31 8.56 -12.09 2.72
C HIS A 31 7.22 -11.48 2.33
N VAL A 32 6.14 -11.87 3.01
CA VAL A 32 4.84 -11.19 2.84
C VAL A 32 4.97 -9.80 3.45
N LEU A 33 4.51 -8.77 2.74
CA LEU A 33 4.53 -7.39 3.22
C LEU A 33 3.15 -7.00 3.72
N CYS A 34 3.08 -6.49 4.94
CA CYS A 34 1.91 -5.88 5.54
C CYS A 34 1.98 -4.36 5.34
N LEU A 35 1.17 -3.86 4.41
CA LEU A 35 0.92 -2.44 4.22
C LEU A 35 -0.11 -1.97 5.23
N THR A 36 0.21 -0.95 6.01
CA THR A 36 -0.73 -0.34 6.94
C THR A 36 -1.10 1.05 6.45
N TYR A 37 -2.41 1.34 6.44
CA TYR A 37 -2.96 2.61 5.98
C TYR A 37 -4.21 3.00 6.78
N ASP A 38 -4.61 4.27 6.68
CA ASP A 38 -5.87 4.78 7.27
C ASP A 38 -7.04 4.59 6.31
N ASP A 39 -7.88 3.58 6.51
CA ASP A 39 -8.99 3.25 5.60
C ASP A 39 -10.05 4.36 5.48
N SER A 40 -10.03 5.34 6.37
CA SER A 40 -10.87 6.54 6.29
C SER A 40 -10.20 7.71 5.56
N PHE A 41 -9.05 7.53 4.89
CA PHE A 41 -8.28 8.63 4.28
C PHE A 41 -9.09 9.46 3.27
N LEU A 42 -10.11 8.87 2.61
CA LEU A 42 -10.99 9.58 1.67
C LEU A 42 -12.02 10.48 2.38
N MET A 43 -12.35 10.19 3.63
CA MET A 43 -13.42 10.86 4.38
C MET A 43 -12.91 11.85 5.42
N ASN A 44 -11.62 11.78 5.77
CA ASN A 44 -11.05 12.56 6.88
C ASN A 44 -10.10 13.68 6.44
N ASP A 45 -10.25 14.13 5.18
CA ASP A 45 -9.42 15.17 4.56
C ASP A 45 -7.92 14.89 4.68
N ALA A 46 -7.52 13.62 4.58
CA ALA A 46 -6.11 13.27 4.58
C ALA A 46 -5.38 13.94 3.40
N PRO A 47 -4.21 14.56 3.64
CA PRO A 47 -3.39 15.09 2.56
C PRO A 47 -3.04 14.02 1.53
N ALA A 48 -3.01 14.35 0.25
CA ALA A 48 -2.65 13.40 -0.79
C ALA A 48 -1.25 12.80 -0.57
N ASN A 49 -1.15 11.48 -0.72
CA ASN A 49 0.12 10.77 -0.59
C ASN A 49 0.98 10.99 -1.84
N ARG A 50 1.92 11.94 -1.76
CA ARG A 50 2.78 12.33 -2.89
C ARG A 50 3.68 11.21 -3.39
N CYS A 51 4.09 10.29 -2.53
CA CYS A 51 4.90 9.15 -2.94
C CYS A 51 4.11 8.22 -3.87
N ILE A 52 2.87 7.87 -3.50
CA ILE A 52 2.00 7.03 -4.32
C ILE A 52 1.55 7.78 -5.59
N GLU A 53 1.26 9.07 -5.51
CA GLU A 53 0.99 9.89 -6.70
C GLU A 53 2.18 9.87 -7.68
N ALA A 54 3.41 10.00 -7.19
CA ALA A 54 4.62 9.93 -8.02
C ALA A 54 4.83 8.54 -8.63
N ILE A 55 4.67 7.46 -7.83
CA ILE A 55 4.82 6.07 -8.28
C ILE A 55 3.83 5.72 -9.40
N THR A 56 2.58 6.18 -9.28
CA THR A 56 1.50 5.88 -10.22
C THR A 56 1.40 6.88 -11.38
N GLY A 57 2.16 7.97 -11.33
CA GLY A 57 2.00 9.09 -12.25
C GLY A 57 0.61 9.74 -12.15
N GLY A 58 0.03 9.75 -10.95
CA GLY A 58 -1.31 10.28 -10.68
C GLY A 58 -2.47 9.43 -11.21
N ARG A 59 -2.20 8.24 -11.75
CA ARG A 59 -3.24 7.35 -12.31
C ARG A 59 -3.82 6.39 -11.28
N ALA A 60 -3.65 6.70 -10.00
CA ALA A 60 -4.04 5.78 -8.97
C ALA A 60 -5.57 5.54 -8.99
N GLY A 61 -6.00 4.30 -8.74
CA GLY A 61 -7.39 3.85 -8.71
C GLY A 61 -8.26 4.66 -7.76
N ILE A 62 -7.63 5.09 -6.67
CA ILE A 62 -8.15 6.00 -5.68
C ILE A 62 -7.05 6.99 -5.32
N ARG A 63 -7.44 8.20 -4.90
CA ARG A 63 -6.49 9.21 -4.44
C ARG A 63 -6.04 8.86 -3.02
N TRP A 64 -4.99 8.03 -2.92
CA TRP A 64 -4.38 7.66 -1.66
C TRP A 64 -4.00 8.89 -0.83
N GLY A 65 -4.35 8.86 0.46
CA GLY A 65 -4.14 9.96 1.39
C GLY A 65 -3.40 9.51 2.65
N GLY A 66 -2.74 10.46 3.30
CA GLY A 66 -2.05 10.25 4.57
C GLY A 66 -0.79 9.39 4.45
N ASN A 67 -0.39 8.83 5.58
CA ASN A 67 0.77 7.96 5.68
C ASN A 67 0.41 6.52 5.28
N VAL A 68 1.38 5.85 4.68
CA VAL A 68 1.36 4.41 4.43
C VAL A 68 2.74 3.89 4.80
N TYR A 69 2.80 2.80 5.56
CA TYR A 69 4.07 2.11 5.81
C TYR A 69 3.91 0.62 5.53
N ALA A 70 5.04 -0.06 5.30
CA ALA A 70 5.10 -1.49 5.09
C ALA A 70 6.04 -2.15 6.09
N LEU A 71 5.67 -3.33 6.56
CA LEU A 71 6.50 -4.20 7.39
C LEU A 71 6.48 -5.62 6.82
N ARG A 72 7.51 -6.42 7.11
CA ARG A 72 7.49 -7.85 6.82
C ARG A 72 6.61 -8.57 7.82
N VAL A 73 5.82 -9.53 7.34
CA VAL A 73 5.17 -10.51 8.21
C VAL A 73 6.24 -11.54 8.59
N GLY A 74 6.52 -11.66 9.87
CA GLY A 74 7.47 -12.62 10.42
C GLY A 74 6.96 -14.06 10.36
N ARG A 75 7.64 -14.96 11.07
CA ARG A 75 7.32 -16.41 11.07
C ARG A 75 5.90 -16.74 11.55
N THR A 76 5.29 -15.88 12.37
CA THR A 76 3.86 -15.95 12.65
C THR A 76 3.23 -14.60 12.33
N VAL A 77 1.95 -14.62 11.97
CA VAL A 77 1.18 -13.42 11.57
C VAL A 77 1.15 -12.32 12.63
N ASP A 78 1.45 -12.67 13.88
CA ASP A 78 1.47 -11.73 15.02
C ASP A 78 2.80 -10.98 15.16
N PHE A 79 3.85 -11.40 14.44
CA PHE A 79 5.16 -10.73 14.45
C PHE A 79 5.36 -9.95 13.16
N LEU A 80 5.70 -8.67 13.32
CA LEU A 80 6.09 -7.79 12.23
C LEU A 80 7.58 -7.48 12.36
N GLU A 81 8.29 -7.54 11.23
CA GLU A 81 9.71 -7.26 11.10
C GLU A 81 9.92 -6.04 10.20
N SER A 82 11.05 -5.36 10.34
CA SER A 82 11.39 -4.23 9.47
C SER A 82 11.45 -4.67 8.01
N ALA A 83 10.85 -3.87 7.13
CA ALA A 83 11.05 -4.02 5.69
C ALA A 83 12.47 -3.59 5.31
N ASP A 84 13.04 -4.27 4.32
CA ASP A 84 14.32 -3.94 3.70
C ASP A 84 14.09 -3.17 2.40
N MET A 85 14.75 -2.02 2.25
CA MET A 85 14.54 -1.14 1.11
C MET A 85 15.07 -1.71 -0.21
N GLU A 86 16.13 -2.53 -0.19
CA GLU A 86 16.71 -3.12 -1.39
C GLU A 86 15.84 -4.29 -1.89
N GLU A 87 15.26 -5.06 -0.97
CA GLU A 87 14.48 -6.26 -1.29
C GLU A 87 12.98 -5.98 -1.50
N ASP A 88 12.39 -5.11 -0.68
CA ASP A 88 10.93 -4.99 -0.54
C ASP A 88 10.34 -3.79 -1.30
N LEU A 89 11.16 -2.78 -1.62
CA LEU A 89 10.65 -1.56 -2.26
C LEU A 89 10.07 -1.84 -3.65
N GLU A 90 10.76 -2.63 -4.48
CA GLU A 90 10.29 -2.93 -5.84
C GLU A 90 8.92 -3.62 -5.85
N PRO A 91 8.68 -4.69 -5.06
CA PRO A 91 7.35 -5.28 -4.91
C PRO A 91 6.24 -4.30 -4.53
N LEU A 92 6.52 -3.37 -3.62
CA LEU A 92 5.55 -2.35 -3.18
C LEU A 92 5.25 -1.33 -4.28
N VAL A 93 6.29 -0.88 -4.98
CA VAL A 93 6.14 0.02 -6.15
C VAL A 93 5.29 -0.65 -7.22
N THR A 94 5.56 -1.93 -7.52
CA THR A 94 4.80 -2.71 -8.50
C THR A 94 3.36 -2.90 -8.06
N PHE A 95 3.11 -3.19 -6.77
CA PHE A 95 1.76 -3.24 -6.21
C PHE A 95 0.96 -1.94 -6.48
N PHE A 96 1.52 -0.77 -6.16
CA PHE A 96 0.83 0.50 -6.40
C PHE A 96 0.65 0.82 -7.89
N LYS A 97 1.56 0.38 -8.76
CA LYS A 97 1.42 0.56 -10.21
C LYS A 97 0.34 -0.31 -10.83
N GLU A 98 0.14 -1.53 -10.34
CA GLU A 98 -0.77 -2.50 -10.97
C GLU A 98 -2.14 -2.54 -10.30
N HIS A 99 -2.18 -2.67 -8.97
CA HIS A 99 -3.43 -2.68 -8.21
C HIS A 99 -3.90 -1.29 -7.83
N GLY A 100 -2.95 -0.37 -7.77
CA GLY A 100 -3.22 1.00 -7.42
C GLY A 100 -3.60 1.85 -8.61
N VAL A 101 -3.80 1.37 -9.84
CA VAL A 101 -4.15 2.16 -11.04
C VAL A 101 -5.48 1.70 -11.66
N VAL A 102 -6.40 2.62 -12.01
CA VAL A 102 -7.52 2.25 -12.91
C VAL A 102 -6.90 2.08 -14.30
N GLU A 103 -6.88 0.87 -14.85
CA GLU A 103 -6.75 0.73 -16.30
C GLU A 103 -7.94 1.47 -16.92
N THR A 104 -7.69 2.60 -17.58
CA THR A 104 -8.67 3.20 -18.47
C THR A 104 -8.96 2.16 -19.54
N LEU A 105 -10.00 1.36 -19.32
CA LEU A 105 -10.64 0.61 -20.38
C LEU A 105 -11.05 1.67 -21.40
N GLU A 106 -10.44 1.62 -22.59
CA GLU A 106 -10.95 2.38 -23.71
C GLU A 106 -12.46 2.10 -23.82
N PRO A 107 -13.30 3.13 -24.03
CA PRO A 107 -14.72 2.92 -24.14
C PRO A 107 -14.94 1.92 -25.27
N PHE A 108 -15.57 0.78 -24.96
CA PHE A 108 -16.04 -0.15 -25.98
C PHE A 108 -16.86 0.65 -26.98
N ALA A 109 -16.29 0.87 -28.16
CA ALA A 109 -17.00 1.44 -29.30
C ALA A 109 -18.05 0.41 -29.70
N TYR A 110 -19.32 0.73 -29.38
CA TYR A 110 -20.50 0.11 -29.99
C TYR A 110 -20.89 0.91 -31.23
#